data_AF-A0A915EPF4-F1
#
_entry.id   AF-A0A915EPF4-F1
#
_cell.length_a   1.000
_cell.length_b   1.000
_cell.length_c   1.000
_cell.angle_alpha   90.00
_cell.angle_beta   90.00
_cell.angle_gamma   90.00
#
_symmetry.space_group_name_H-M   'P 1'
#
loop_
_entity.id
_entity.type
_entity.pdbx_description
1 polymer ?
#
loop_
_entity_poly.entity_id
_entity_poly.type
_entity_poly.pdbx_seq_one_letter_code
_entity_poly.pdbx_strand_id
1 'polypeptide(L)' 'MMRRGTKEMSKPLPKVALYKTQMCNSWNASQFCSYGNKCWFAHGAEELRHLPANVSRSVPATLHKHLPQSIDRVPTSGR' A
#
# COMPACT_ATOMS: atom_id res chain seq x y z
N MET A 1 10.09 41.82 -15.67
CA MET A 1 8.86 41.20 -15.13
C MET A 1 9.18 39.77 -14.64
N MET A 2 9.50 39.58 -13.35
CA MET A 2 9.85 38.26 -12.79
C MET A 2 8.58 37.53 -12.36
N ARG A 3 8.14 36.53 -13.14
CA ARG A 3 7.03 35.62 -12.76
C ARG A 3 7.54 34.62 -11.71
N ARG A 4 7.39 34.94 -10.42
CA ARG A 4 7.74 34.02 -9.33
C ARG A 4 6.70 32.90 -9.27
N GLY A 5 7.07 31.72 -9.75
CA GLY A 5 6.27 30.50 -9.62
C GLY A 5 6.17 30.05 -8.16
N THR A 6 4.95 29.81 -7.71
CA THR A 6 4.62 29.23 -6.40
C THR A 6 5.09 27.78 -6.35
N LYS A 7 6.28 27.53 -5.80
CA LYS A 7 6.67 26.17 -5.40
C LYS A 7 5.95 25.84 -4.09
N GLU A 8 4.73 25.34 -4.22
CA GLU A 8 3.91 24.75 -3.17
C GLU A 8 4.59 23.45 -2.72
N MET A 9 5.62 23.58 -1.88
CA MET A 9 6.37 22.45 -1.34
C MET A 9 5.43 21.60 -0.49
N SER A 10 5.23 20.37 -0.93
CA SER A 10 4.55 19.28 -0.24
C SER A 10 5.14 19.10 1.17
N LYS A 11 4.55 19.81 2.14
CA LYS A 11 4.88 19.67 3.56
C LYS A 11 4.67 18.20 3.93
N PRO A 12 5.70 17.46 4.38
CA PRO A 12 5.52 16.09 4.80
C PRO A 12 4.53 16.09 5.97
N LEU A 13 3.41 15.40 5.79
CA LEU A 13 2.37 15.32 6.80
C LEU A 13 2.97 14.74 8.09
N PRO A 14 2.59 15.28 9.26
CA PRO A 14 3.07 14.75 10.52
C PRO A 14 2.71 13.27 10.61
N LYS A 15 3.65 12.41 11.04
CA LYS A 15 3.52 10.93 11.03
C LYS A 15 2.23 10.43 11.72
N VAL A 16 1.71 11.18 12.68
CA VAL A 16 0.43 10.94 13.37
C VAL A 16 -0.78 10.98 12.42
N ALA A 17 -0.70 11.70 11.30
CA ALA A 17 -1.73 11.74 10.28
C ALA A 17 -1.86 10.42 9.49
N LEU A 18 -0.85 9.54 9.56
CA LEU A 18 -0.84 8.24 8.89
C LEU A 18 -1.32 7.09 9.81
N TYR A 19 -1.86 7.40 10.98
CA TYR A 19 -2.42 6.40 11.88
C TYR A 19 -3.72 5.82 11.31
N LYS A 20 -3.77 4.49 11.22
CA LYS A 20 -4.89 3.71 10.66
C LYS A 20 -5.30 4.13 9.25
N THR A 21 -4.38 4.63 8.43
CA THR A 21 -4.65 4.98 7.02
C THR A 21 -4.38 3.83 6.05
N GLN A 22 -3.88 2.70 6.54
CA GLN A 22 -3.49 1.52 5.77
C GLN A 22 -4.06 0.28 6.45
N MET A 23 -4.54 -0.69 5.65
CA MET A 23 -5.07 -1.95 6.16
C MET A 23 -3.95 -2.82 6.76
N CYS A 24 -4.20 -3.42 7.90
CA CYS A 24 -3.27 -4.37 8.50
C CYS A 24 -3.29 -5.67 7.68
N ASN A 25 -2.14 -6.08 7.13
CA ASN A 25 -2.07 -7.27 6.29
C ASN A 25 -2.30 -8.56 7.08
N SER A 26 -1.78 -8.66 8.31
CA SER A 26 -1.99 -9.83 9.19
C SER A 26 -3.47 -9.99 9.58
N TRP A 27 -4.12 -8.87 9.89
CA TRP A 27 -5.56 -8.88 10.15
C TRP A 27 -6.36 -9.18 8.88
N ASN A 28 -6.01 -8.59 7.74
CA ASN A 28 -6.71 -8.88 6.49
C ASN A 28 -6.53 -10.34 6.03
N ALA A 29 -5.37 -10.94 6.26
CA ALA A 29 -5.06 -12.30 5.83
C ALA A 29 -5.55 -13.38 6.81
N SER A 30 -5.46 -13.13 8.12
CA SER A 30 -5.73 -14.14 9.15
C SER A 30 -6.78 -13.71 10.19
N GLN A 31 -7.35 -12.50 10.06
CA GLN A 31 -8.21 -11.85 11.07
C GLN A 31 -7.59 -11.86 12.47
N PHE A 32 -6.25 -11.92 12.52
CA PHE A 32 -5.49 -12.03 13.74
C PHE A 32 -4.28 -11.12 13.65
N CYS A 33 -4.17 -10.22 14.63
CA CYS A 33 -3.06 -9.29 14.72
C CYS A 33 -2.44 -9.36 16.12
N SER A 34 -1.16 -9.72 16.18
CA SER A 34 -0.39 -9.82 17.43
C SER A 34 -0.27 -8.49 18.18
N TYR A 35 -0.51 -7.36 17.50
CA TYR A 35 -0.49 -6.02 18.10
C TYR A 35 -1.82 -5.59 18.71
N GLY A 36 -2.92 -6.28 18.41
CA GLY A 36 -4.26 -5.96 18.89
C GLY A 36 -4.63 -4.48 18.67
N ASN A 37 -5.22 -3.85 19.68
CA ASN A 37 -5.73 -2.47 19.59
C ASN A 37 -4.64 -1.39 19.47
N LYS A 38 -3.37 -1.75 19.67
CA LYS A 38 -2.21 -0.87 19.51
C LYS A 38 -1.65 -0.87 18.10
N CYS A 39 -2.25 -1.63 17.19
CA CYS A 39 -1.86 -1.66 15.79
C CYS A 39 -1.93 -0.25 15.19
N TRP A 40 -0.87 0.14 14.49
CA TRP A 40 -0.84 1.40 13.73
C TRP A 40 -1.70 1.32 12.46
N PHE A 41 -1.98 0.10 12.01
CA PHE A 41 -2.76 -0.21 10.82
C PHE A 41 -4.21 -0.51 11.20
N ALA A 42 -5.14 -0.31 10.27
CA ALA A 42 -6.56 -0.55 10.48
C ALA A 42 -6.88 -2.05 10.45
N HIS A 43 -7.71 -2.53 11.37
CA HIS A 43 -8.25 -3.91 11.39
C HIS A 43 -9.59 -4.02 10.66
N GLY A 44 -9.80 -3.22 9.61
CA GLY A 44 -11.02 -3.23 8.83
C GLY A 44 -11.33 -1.86 8.25
N ALA A 45 -12.35 -1.81 7.40
CA ALA A 45 -12.80 -0.56 6.80
C ALA A 45 -13.33 0.44 7.84
N GLU A 46 -13.92 -0.05 8.94
CA GLU A 46 -14.42 0.75 10.06
C GLU A 46 -13.30 1.57 10.74
N GLU A 47 -12.09 0.99 10.84
CA GLU A 47 -10.95 1.65 11.44
C GLU A 47 -10.08 2.41 10.42
N LEU A 48 -10.29 2.18 9.12
CA LEU A 48 -9.50 2.74 8.04
C LEU A 48 -9.86 4.22 7.84
N ARG A 49 -8.98 5.11 8.26
CA ARG A 49 -9.17 6.55 8.08
C ARG A 49 -8.88 6.95 6.63
N HIS A 50 -9.90 7.50 5.99
CA HIS A 50 -9.75 8.16 4.70
C HIS A 50 -9.08 9.51 4.92
N LEU A 51 -7.86 9.64 4.39
CA LEU A 51 -7.20 10.94 4.35
C LEU A 51 -8.02 11.91 3.48
N PRO A 52 -8.02 13.21 3.80
CA PRO A 52 -8.66 14.21 2.94
C PRO A 52 -8.10 14.08 1.52
N ALA A 53 -8.95 14.25 0.50
CA ALA A 53 -8.65 13.98 -0.91
C ALA A 53 -7.40 14.72 -1.47
N ASN A 54 -6.91 15.74 -0.77
CA ASN A 54 -5.66 16.43 -1.08
C ASN A 54 -4.40 15.60 -0.75
N VAL A 55 -4.54 14.46 -0.06
CA VAL A 55 -3.49 13.47 0.20
C VAL A 55 -3.82 12.18 -0.57
N SER A 56 -3.92 12.29 -1.88
CA SER A 56 -4.02 11.13 -2.75
C SER A 56 -2.67 10.40 -2.76
N ARG A 57 -2.49 9.44 -1.84
CA ARG A 57 -1.39 8.45 -1.93
C ARG A 57 -1.70 7.56 -3.13
N SER A 58 -1.05 7.83 -4.25
CA SER A 58 -0.80 6.82 -5.27
C SER A 58 -0.07 5.66 -4.58
N VAL A 59 -0.83 4.60 -4.29
CA VAL A 59 -0.30 3.37 -3.72
C VAL A 59 0.74 2.85 -4.72
N PRO A 60 2.01 2.68 -4.33
CA PRO A 60 2.97 2.09 -5.24
C PRO A 60 2.52 0.65 -5.52
N ALA A 61 2.22 0.36 -6.78
CA ALA A 61 1.76 -0.91 -7.31
C ALA A 61 2.85 -2.01 -7.27
N THR A 62 3.68 -2.05 -6.23
CA THR A 62 4.82 -2.97 -6.12
C THR A 62 4.44 -4.35 -5.57
N LEU A 63 3.13 -4.66 -5.44
CA LEU A 63 2.66 -6.01 -5.09
C LEU A 63 2.02 -6.74 -6.28
N HIS A 64 2.45 -6.47 -7.49
CA HIS A 64 2.35 -7.45 -8.58
C HIS A 64 3.69 -8.17 -8.71
N LYS A 65 4.10 -8.87 -7.64
CA LYS A 65 5.28 -9.73 -7.69
C LYS A 65 4.84 -11.14 -8.16
N HIS A 66 4.88 -11.32 -9.47
CA HIS A 66 5.14 -12.57 -10.21
C HIS A 66 4.49 -13.85 -9.68
N LEU A 67 3.51 -14.39 -10.44
CA LEU A 67 3.49 -15.83 -10.68
C LEU A 67 4.23 -16.10 -12.00
N PRO A 68 5.46 -16.65 -11.98
CA PRO A 68 6.03 -17.23 -13.18
C PRO A 68 5.28 -18.53 -13.48
N GLN A 69 4.44 -18.54 -14.50
CA GLN A 69 4.03 -19.81 -15.11
C GLN A 69 5.15 -20.28 -16.03
N SER A 70 6.24 -20.74 -15.43
CA SER A 70 7.26 -21.53 -16.11
C SER A 70 6.95 -23.02 -15.92
N ILE A 71 7.19 -23.77 -17.00
CA ILE A 71 7.43 -25.22 -17.10
C ILE A 71 6.24 -26.14 -17.41
N ASP A 72 5.95 -26.29 -18.71
CA ASP A 72 5.72 -27.64 -19.24
C ASP A 72 6.74 -27.94 -20.35
N ARG A 73 7.29 -29.15 -20.24
CA ARG A 73 8.54 -29.62 -20.84
C ARG A 73 8.44 -29.76 -22.34
N VAL A 74 9.55 -29.46 -23.02
CA VAL A 74 9.86 -29.97 -24.36
C VAL A 74 9.89 -31.50 -24.31
N PRO A 75 9.08 -32.23 -25.10
CA PRO A 75 9.41 -33.61 -25.40
C PRO A 75 10.44 -33.62 -26.53
N THR A 76 11.72 -33.66 -26.16
CA THR A 76 12.74 -34.27 -27.01
C THR A 76 12.45 -35.77 -27.07
N SER A 77 12.07 -36.27 -28.25
CA SER A 77 12.52 -37.54 -28.86
C SER A 77 11.47 -38.10 -29.84
N GLY A 78 11.91 -38.44 -31.06
CA GLY A 78 11.39 -39.64 -31.71
C GLY A 78 11.11 -39.60 -33.21
N ARG A 79 12.20 -39.76 -33.99
CA ARG A 79 12.26 -40.31 -35.36
C ARG A 79 12.15 -39.35 -36.55
#